data_AF-F8MU63-F1
#
_entry.id   AF-F8MU63-F1
#
_cell.length_a   1.000
_cell.length_b   1.000
_cell.length_c   1.000
_cell.angle_alpha   90.00
_cell.angle_beta   90.00
_cell.angle_gamma   90.00
#
_symmetry.space_group_name_H-M   'P 1'
#
loop_
_entity.id
_entity.type
_entity.pdbx_description
1 polymer ?
#
loop_
_entity_poly.entity_id
_entity_poly.type
_entity_poly.pdbx_seq_one_letter_code
_entity_poly.pdbx_strand_id
1 'polypeptide(L)'
;MSSHLPPSAPVIFSPSVARAAASAAKDWSYVDSWLHAKYAPLHLKVPSFERNPETLKALLALATANEAADDPRQQIADLESDTQVKLNTSNATSLGRTVAQAQDDITPSFPSPSASLTYQEAKQSIFSLLSASLTPAGQESLTSLSHLSQTLSLPITQGDPIHLASSFLSLSTELNNLEQARQRLDLLSSHITCATASIEKLLVRLRRHPGCSPAAGLAKENLEVQRRIRMLAGQTLPQLKEKVANLADAEGRGMVTVEQVRREQEAYLELLRRKHELDVKVRAFEGLPPDIEQARRALELLREGLRSLTNRRDEAFEGLVEGGLSPQRETGTKGMTGNSRQ
;
A
#
# COMPACT_ATOMS: atom_id res chain seq x y z
N MET A 1 24.81 38.11 -24.86
CA MET A 1 24.06 38.94 -23.88
C MET A 1 24.19 38.28 -22.54
N SER A 2 24.84 39.00 -21.63
CA SER A 2 25.55 38.46 -20.46
C SER A 2 24.63 38.01 -19.34
N SER A 3 24.95 36.85 -18.79
CA SER A 3 24.47 36.27 -17.55
C SER A 3 24.84 37.14 -16.35
N HIS A 4 23.84 37.59 -15.59
CA HIS A 4 24.04 38.18 -14.27
C HIS A 4 23.33 37.31 -13.23
N LEU A 5 24.11 36.51 -12.51
CA LEU A 5 23.74 36.03 -11.18
C LEU A 5 23.78 37.23 -10.22
N PRO A 6 22.73 37.48 -9.40
CA PRO A 6 22.88 38.24 -8.17
C PRO A 6 23.25 37.31 -6.99
N PRO A 7 24.10 37.77 -6.07
CA PRO A 7 24.77 36.94 -5.08
C PRO A 7 23.88 36.57 -3.89
N SER A 8 24.09 35.34 -3.44
CA SER A 8 23.73 34.79 -2.13
C SER A 8 23.94 35.81 -1.00
N ALA A 9 22.88 36.15 -0.27
CA ALA A 9 22.97 36.80 1.04
C ALA A 9 22.06 36.06 2.04
N PRO A 10 22.50 35.87 3.29
CA PRO A 10 22.22 34.67 4.05
C PRO A 10 20.86 34.77 4.74
N VAL A 11 19.96 33.84 4.43
CA VAL A 11 18.83 33.55 5.31
C VAL A 11 19.44 33.13 6.65
N ILE A 12 19.32 33.98 7.67
CA ILE A 12 19.72 33.68 9.04
C ILE A 12 18.67 32.72 9.59
N PHE A 13 18.76 31.48 9.15
CA PHE A 13 18.07 30.38 9.79
C PHE A 13 18.56 30.33 11.24
N SER A 14 17.63 30.21 12.20
CA SER A 14 18.05 29.83 13.55
C SER A 14 18.90 28.55 13.42
N PRO A 15 20.00 28.41 14.17
CA PRO A 15 20.88 27.25 14.02
C PRO A 15 20.12 25.91 14.03
N SER A 16 19.00 25.85 14.73
CA SER A 16 18.10 24.69 14.78
C SER A 16 17.30 24.49 13.49
N VAL A 17 16.70 25.54 12.91
CA VAL A 17 15.96 25.45 11.63
C VAL A 17 16.93 25.23 10.46
N ALA A 18 18.11 25.85 10.50
CA ALA A 18 19.19 25.63 9.54
C ALA A 18 19.62 24.17 9.55
N ARG A 19 19.82 23.61 10.76
CA ARG A 19 20.14 22.18 10.95
C ARG A 19 19.03 21.27 10.46
N ALA A 20 17.76 21.59 10.74
CA ALA A 20 16.63 20.79 10.30
C ALA A 20 16.41 20.83 8.77
N ALA A 21 16.60 21.98 8.14
CA ALA A 21 16.55 22.12 6.69
C ALA A 21 17.75 21.44 6.02
N ALA A 22 18.95 21.57 6.60
CA ALA A 22 20.15 20.88 6.14
C ALA A 22 20.05 19.36 6.30
N SER A 23 19.46 18.86 7.40
CA SER A 23 19.21 17.43 7.58
C SER A 23 18.16 16.94 6.60
N ALA A 24 17.05 17.66 6.41
CA ALA A 24 16.04 17.28 5.42
C ALA A 24 16.59 17.31 3.98
N ALA A 25 17.45 18.27 3.64
CA ALA A 25 18.12 18.32 2.34
C ALA A 25 19.08 17.14 2.15
N LYS A 26 19.81 16.76 3.21
CA LYS A 26 20.66 15.56 3.22
C LYS A 26 19.81 14.30 3.03
N ASP A 27 18.70 14.18 3.74
CA ASP A 27 17.79 13.04 3.64
C ASP A 27 17.18 12.93 2.24
N TRP A 28 16.82 14.06 1.61
CA TRP A 28 16.39 14.07 0.22
C TRP A 28 17.50 13.66 -0.75
N SER A 29 18.75 14.11 -0.54
CA SER A 29 19.87 13.69 -1.37
C SER A 29 20.15 12.19 -1.27
N TYR A 30 19.99 11.62 -0.06
CA TYR A 30 20.10 10.19 0.17
C TYR A 30 18.98 9.44 -0.55
N VAL A 31 17.72 9.84 -0.39
CA VAL A 31 16.57 9.24 -1.09
C VAL A 31 16.72 9.34 -2.60
N ASP A 32 17.17 10.48 -3.14
CA ASP A 32 17.42 10.65 -4.56
C ASP A 32 18.52 9.69 -5.06
N SER A 33 19.64 9.58 -4.34
CA SER A 33 20.71 8.64 -4.69
C SER A 33 20.26 7.17 -4.62
N TRP A 34 19.45 6.85 -3.62
CA TRP A 34 18.89 5.51 -3.40
C TRP A 34 17.89 5.13 -4.50
N LEU A 35 16.99 6.03 -4.88
CA LEU A 35 16.07 5.83 -6.00
C LEU A 35 16.85 5.67 -7.31
N HIS A 36 17.85 6.51 -7.58
CA HIS A 36 18.69 6.35 -8.78
C HIS A 36 19.40 4.99 -8.80
N ALA A 37 19.93 4.53 -7.67
CA ALA A 37 20.57 3.21 -7.58
C ALA A 37 19.59 2.06 -7.86
N LYS A 38 18.34 2.13 -7.37
CA LYS A 38 17.32 1.09 -7.60
C LYS A 38 16.75 1.10 -9.03
N TYR A 39 16.60 2.27 -9.65
CA TYR A 39 16.04 2.41 -11.00
C TYR A 39 17.07 2.35 -12.13
N ALA A 40 18.37 2.60 -11.85
CA ALA A 40 19.46 2.47 -12.82
C ALA A 40 19.55 1.10 -13.52
N PRO A 41 19.52 -0.06 -12.82
CA PRO A 41 19.57 -1.37 -13.47
C PRO A 41 18.31 -1.70 -14.28
N LEU A 42 17.20 -1.02 -14.01
CA LEU A 42 15.91 -1.21 -14.69
C LEU A 42 15.74 -0.29 -15.91
N HIS A 43 16.72 0.58 -16.21
CA HIS A 43 16.64 1.63 -17.23
C HIS A 43 15.33 2.46 -17.17
N LEU A 44 14.74 2.58 -15.98
CA LEU A 44 13.49 3.30 -15.77
C LEU A 44 13.77 4.70 -15.24
N LYS A 45 13.01 5.69 -15.69
CA LYS A 45 13.08 7.04 -15.12
C LYS A 45 12.33 7.06 -13.78
N VAL A 46 12.94 7.67 -12.76
CA VAL A 46 12.32 7.83 -11.43
C VAL A 46 10.97 8.55 -11.59
N PRO A 47 9.85 7.98 -11.09
CA PRO A 47 8.54 8.62 -11.13
C PRO A 47 8.56 9.99 -10.45
N SER A 48 7.84 10.98 -11.00
CA SER A 48 7.69 12.28 -10.35
C SER A 48 6.72 12.18 -9.18
N PHE A 49 7.13 12.66 -8.00
CA PHE A 49 6.27 12.72 -6.81
C PHE A 49 6.47 14.04 -6.07
N GLU A 50 5.48 14.38 -5.24
CA GLU A 50 5.50 15.60 -4.43
C GLU A 50 6.51 15.45 -3.27
N ARG A 51 7.43 16.42 -3.14
CA ARG A 51 8.44 16.47 -2.08
C ARG A 51 7.85 17.07 -0.80
N ASN A 52 7.11 16.25 -0.07
CA ASN A 52 6.45 16.57 1.19
C ASN A 52 7.22 15.88 2.35
N PRO A 53 7.31 16.45 3.57
CA PRO A 53 7.89 15.75 4.72
C PRO A 53 7.28 14.36 5.00
N GLU A 54 5.99 14.16 4.71
CA GLU A 54 5.36 12.85 4.85
C GLU A 54 5.85 11.85 3.79
N THR A 55 6.11 12.31 2.56
CA THR A 55 6.71 11.46 1.52
C THR A 55 8.18 11.18 1.81
N LEU A 56 8.92 12.13 2.38
CA LEU A 56 10.28 11.91 2.87
C LEU A 56 10.31 10.79 3.93
N LYS A 57 9.46 10.90 4.95
CA LYS A 57 9.37 9.87 6.01
C LYS A 57 9.00 8.50 5.45
N ALA A 58 8.02 8.43 4.54
CA ALA A 58 7.63 7.19 3.90
C ALA A 58 8.76 6.59 3.05
N LEU A 59 9.49 7.41 2.30
CA LEU A 59 10.61 6.97 1.46
C LEU A 59 11.83 6.56 2.29
N LEU A 60 12.13 7.22 3.42
CA LEU A 60 13.16 6.76 4.35
C LEU A 60 12.77 5.46 5.04
N ALA A 61 11.51 5.31 5.46
CA ALA A 61 11.02 4.05 6.02
C ALA A 61 11.09 2.92 4.99
N LEU A 62 10.81 3.22 3.72
CA LEU A 62 10.95 2.26 2.61
C LEU A 62 12.42 1.95 2.31
N ALA A 63 13.30 2.93 2.33
CA ALA A 63 14.73 2.75 2.09
C ALA A 63 15.35 1.87 3.17
N THR A 64 15.10 2.19 4.44
CA THR A 64 15.55 1.40 5.60
C THR A 64 14.96 -0.01 5.61
N ALA A 65 13.68 -0.19 5.26
CA ALA A 65 13.07 -1.51 5.15
C ALA A 65 13.66 -2.33 3.99
N ASN A 66 14.02 -1.69 2.87
CA ASN A 66 14.69 -2.36 1.76
C ASN A 66 16.14 -2.73 2.11
N GLU A 67 16.89 -1.84 2.76
CA GLU A 67 18.24 -2.14 3.25
C GLU A 67 18.19 -3.30 4.24
N ALA A 68 17.28 -3.29 5.21
CA ALA A 68 17.10 -4.40 6.14
C ALA A 68 16.72 -5.74 5.47
N ALA A 69 16.03 -5.69 4.32
CA ALA A 69 15.70 -6.87 3.52
C ALA A 69 16.85 -7.32 2.61
N ASP A 70 17.72 -6.39 2.19
CA ASP A 70 18.89 -6.65 1.35
C ASP A 70 20.10 -7.13 2.21
N ASP A 71 20.22 -6.69 3.46
CA ASP A 71 21.24 -7.10 4.43
C ASP A 71 21.43 -8.62 4.55
N PRO A 72 20.38 -9.44 4.81
CA PRO A 72 20.56 -10.89 4.89
C PRO A 72 20.97 -11.49 3.53
N ARG A 73 20.56 -10.89 2.41
CA ARG A 73 20.93 -11.36 1.07
C ARG A 73 22.40 -11.09 0.77
N GLN A 74 22.91 -9.92 1.16
CA GLN A 74 24.32 -9.57 1.04
C GLN A 74 25.19 -10.48 1.90
N GLN A 75 24.79 -10.74 3.16
CA GLN A 75 25.49 -11.66 4.03
C GLN A 75 25.57 -13.08 3.47
N ILE A 76 24.49 -13.58 2.85
CA ILE A 76 24.50 -14.89 2.17
C ILE A 76 25.47 -14.86 0.99
N ALA A 77 25.44 -13.83 0.14
CA ALA A 77 26.33 -13.71 -1.01
C ALA A 77 27.81 -13.64 -0.60
N ASP A 78 28.13 -12.91 0.47
CA ASP A 78 29.49 -12.82 1.01
C ASP A 78 29.96 -14.18 1.53
N LEU A 79 29.12 -14.87 2.31
CA LEU A 79 29.41 -16.23 2.79
C LEU A 79 29.58 -17.22 1.64
N GLU A 80 28.75 -17.16 0.60
CA GLU A 80 28.87 -17.97 -0.61
C GLU A 80 30.20 -17.71 -1.31
N SER A 81 30.60 -16.45 -1.48
CA SER A 81 31.88 -16.11 -2.10
C SER A 81 33.08 -16.58 -1.28
N ASP A 82 33.04 -16.43 0.05
CA ASP A 82 34.07 -16.90 0.98
C ASP A 82 34.18 -18.43 0.98
N THR A 83 33.05 -19.13 0.97
CA THR A 83 33.04 -20.59 0.87
C THR A 83 33.59 -21.06 -0.46
N GLN A 84 33.25 -20.39 -1.57
CA GLN A 84 33.77 -20.69 -2.90
C GLN A 84 35.29 -20.49 -2.99
N VAL A 85 35.83 -19.42 -2.37
CA VAL A 85 37.28 -19.19 -2.26
C VAL A 85 37.95 -20.30 -1.45
N LYS A 86 37.40 -20.66 -0.28
CA LYS A 86 37.94 -21.73 0.58
C LYS A 86 37.96 -23.08 -0.14
N LEU A 87 36.91 -23.42 -0.89
CA LEU A 87 36.85 -24.63 -1.70
C LEU A 87 37.93 -24.62 -2.79
N ASN A 88 38.08 -23.51 -3.52
CA ASN A 88 39.12 -23.37 -4.54
C ASN A 88 40.54 -23.48 -3.94
N THR A 89 40.79 -22.88 -2.78
CA THR A 89 42.08 -23.02 -2.06
C THR A 89 42.31 -24.44 -1.56
N SER A 90 41.28 -25.12 -1.05
CA SER A 90 41.38 -26.52 -0.62
C SER A 90 41.65 -27.47 -1.80
N ASN A 91 41.03 -27.20 -2.95
CA ASN A 91 41.28 -27.94 -4.20
C ASN A 91 42.71 -27.69 -4.71
N ALA A 92 43.21 -26.46 -4.66
CA ALA A 92 44.60 -26.16 -5.00
C ALA A 92 45.60 -26.84 -4.05
N THR A 93 45.26 -26.94 -2.77
CA THR A 93 46.09 -27.61 -1.75
C THR A 93 46.07 -29.13 -1.90
N SER A 94 44.94 -29.74 -2.29
CA SER A 94 44.86 -31.17 -2.57
C SER A 94 45.60 -31.55 -3.85
N LEU A 95 45.54 -30.72 -4.90
CA LEU A 95 46.34 -30.85 -6.13
C LEU A 95 47.85 -30.66 -5.89
N GLY A 96 48.25 -29.79 -4.95
CA GLY A 96 49.65 -29.64 -4.55
C GLY A 96 50.18 -30.80 -3.69
N ARG A 97 49.31 -31.43 -2.88
CA ARG A 97 49.69 -32.56 -2.00
C ARG A 97 49.84 -33.87 -2.78
N THR A 98 49.10 -34.09 -3.87
CA THR A 98 49.22 -35.29 -4.69
C THR A 98 50.49 -35.35 -5.56
N VAL A 99 51.14 -34.21 -5.83
CA VAL A 99 52.41 -34.17 -6.58
C VAL A 99 53.63 -34.32 -5.65
N ALA A 100 53.52 -33.94 -4.37
CA ALA A 100 54.63 -33.99 -3.41
C ALA A 100 54.68 -35.28 -2.55
N GLN A 101 53.66 -36.14 -2.58
CA GLN A 101 53.60 -37.39 -1.80
C GLN A 101 53.46 -38.67 -2.66
N ALA A 102 53.70 -38.59 -3.98
CA ALA A 102 53.67 -39.76 -4.88
C ALA A 102 55.05 -40.40 -5.10
N GLN A 103 56.01 -40.14 -4.21
CA GLN A 103 57.35 -40.74 -4.24
C GLN A 103 57.76 -41.06 -2.80
N ASP A 104 57.18 -42.11 -2.24
CA ASP A 104 57.81 -43.08 -1.35
C ASP A 104 56.74 -43.88 -0.59
N ASP A 105 56.92 -45.19 -0.61
CA ASP A 105 56.29 -46.20 0.25
C ASP A 105 54.77 -46.43 0.14
N ILE A 106 54.39 -47.50 -0.55
CA ILE A 106 53.77 -48.72 0.02
C ILE A 106 53.13 -49.54 -1.12
N THR A 107 53.70 -50.73 -1.32
CA THR A 107 53.08 -51.89 -1.98
C THR A 107 51.70 -52.19 -1.39
N PRO A 108 50.60 -52.16 -2.16
CA PRO A 108 49.37 -52.80 -1.70
C PRO A 108 49.46 -54.29 -2.02
N SER A 109 49.67 -55.11 -1.00
CA SER A 109 49.35 -56.53 -1.10
C SER A 109 47.83 -56.65 -1.29
N PHE A 110 47.40 -56.94 -2.51
CA PHE A 110 46.04 -57.38 -2.76
C PHE A 110 45.86 -58.79 -2.17
N PRO A 111 44.92 -59.01 -1.23
CA PRO A 111 44.37 -60.33 -1.04
C PRO A 111 43.47 -60.66 -2.23
N SER A 112 43.73 -61.81 -2.84
CA SER A 112 43.01 -62.41 -3.96
C SER A 112 41.48 -62.53 -3.70
N PRO A 113 40.64 -62.50 -4.75
CA PRO A 113 39.21 -62.23 -4.67
C PRO A 113 38.40 -63.48 -4.37
N SER A 114 37.57 -63.45 -3.33
CA SER A 114 36.40 -64.34 -3.24
C SER A 114 35.25 -63.63 -3.94
N ALA A 115 34.96 -64.09 -5.16
CA ALA A 115 33.88 -63.59 -5.99
C ALA A 115 32.51 -63.93 -5.38
N SER A 116 32.00 -63.04 -4.54
CA SER A 116 30.56 -62.78 -4.33
C SER A 116 30.35 -61.70 -3.27
N LEU A 117 31.12 -60.61 -3.30
CA LEU A 117 30.60 -59.36 -2.76
C LEU A 117 29.40 -59.00 -3.63
N THR A 118 28.19 -59.34 -3.17
CA THR A 118 26.98 -58.90 -3.84
C THR A 118 27.07 -57.39 -4.04
N TYR A 119 26.63 -56.86 -5.18
CA TYR A 119 26.62 -55.42 -5.44
C TYR A 119 26.03 -54.62 -4.26
N GLN A 120 25.11 -55.24 -3.50
CA GLN A 120 24.55 -54.71 -2.26
C GLN A 120 25.57 -54.61 -1.11
N GLU A 121 26.40 -55.63 -0.87
CA GLU A 121 27.45 -55.58 0.16
C GLU A 121 28.54 -54.55 -0.19
N ALA A 122 28.94 -54.47 -1.46
CA ALA A 122 29.87 -53.43 -1.92
C ALA A 122 29.25 -52.03 -1.83
N LYS A 123 27.96 -51.89 -2.17
CA LYS A 123 27.22 -50.64 -2.00
C LYS A 123 27.15 -50.24 -0.52
N GLN A 124 26.79 -51.17 0.37
CA GLN A 124 26.70 -50.90 1.80
C GLN A 124 28.07 -50.59 2.41
N SER A 125 29.15 -51.25 1.98
CA SER A 125 30.50 -50.93 2.46
C SER A 125 30.93 -49.52 2.03
N ILE A 126 30.65 -49.12 0.78
CA ILE A 126 30.90 -47.76 0.29
C ILE A 126 30.06 -46.74 1.07
N PHE A 127 28.77 -47.00 1.31
CA PHE A 127 27.92 -46.11 2.11
C PHE A 127 28.41 -46.00 3.56
N SER A 128 28.90 -47.10 4.15
CA SER A 128 29.47 -47.09 5.50
C SER A 128 30.79 -46.31 5.58
N LEU A 129 31.65 -46.42 4.57
CA LEU A 129 32.90 -45.65 4.48
C LEU A 129 32.63 -44.17 4.22
N LEU A 130 31.65 -43.86 3.39
CA LEU A 130 31.25 -42.49 3.06
C LEU A 130 30.56 -41.81 4.24
N SER A 131 29.71 -42.54 4.99
CA SER A 131 29.15 -42.02 6.24
C SER A 131 30.21 -41.85 7.33
N ALA A 132 31.20 -42.75 7.42
CA ALA A 132 32.31 -42.61 8.35
C ALA A 132 33.29 -41.47 8.00
N SER A 133 33.38 -41.07 6.73
CA SER A 133 34.22 -39.96 6.28
C SER A 133 33.54 -38.59 6.33
N LEU A 134 32.23 -38.54 6.59
CA LEU A 134 31.51 -37.30 6.82
C LEU A 134 31.86 -36.72 8.20
N THR A 135 32.01 -35.39 8.27
CA THR A 135 32.11 -34.68 9.54
C THR A 135 30.83 -34.84 10.36
N PRO A 136 30.89 -34.76 11.71
CA PRO A 136 29.69 -34.87 12.55
C PRO A 136 28.61 -33.84 12.17
N ALA A 137 29.02 -32.61 11.84
CA ALA A 137 28.12 -31.57 11.34
C ALA A 137 27.45 -31.93 10.00
N GLY A 138 28.15 -32.66 9.12
CA GLY A 138 27.58 -33.15 7.86
C GLY A 138 26.52 -34.22 8.08
N GLN A 139 26.73 -35.12 9.05
CA GLN A 139 25.74 -36.15 9.42
C GLN A 139 24.47 -35.52 10.03
N GLU A 140 24.63 -34.54 10.93
CA GLU A 140 23.50 -33.78 11.52
C GLU A 140 22.71 -33.01 10.45
N SER A 141 23.39 -32.43 9.47
CA SER A 141 22.74 -31.70 8.37
C SER A 141 21.93 -32.65 7.48
N LEU A 142 22.48 -33.82 7.15
CA LEU A 142 21.82 -34.80 6.29
C LEU A 142 20.60 -35.43 6.98
N THR A 143 20.72 -35.76 8.27
CA THR A 143 19.58 -36.24 9.07
C THR A 143 18.48 -35.19 9.19
N SER A 144 18.84 -33.91 9.34
CA SER A 144 17.88 -32.80 9.34
C SER A 144 17.15 -32.66 8.00
N LEU A 145 17.86 -32.75 6.87
CA LEU A 145 17.26 -32.74 5.53
C LEU A 145 16.34 -33.94 5.30
N SER A 146 16.76 -35.13 5.73
CA SER A 146 15.92 -36.34 5.68
C SER A 146 14.63 -36.15 6.49
N HIS A 147 14.74 -35.59 7.68
CA HIS A 147 13.58 -35.32 8.53
C HIS A 147 12.64 -34.28 7.91
N LEU A 148 13.17 -33.20 7.32
CA LEU A 148 12.37 -32.20 6.61
C LEU A 148 11.69 -32.79 5.36
N SER A 149 12.40 -33.62 4.60
CA SER A 149 11.84 -34.32 3.43
C SER A 149 10.68 -35.22 3.83
N GLN A 150 10.83 -35.95 4.94
CA GLN A 150 9.76 -36.79 5.50
C GLN A 150 8.58 -35.96 6.01
N THR A 151 8.85 -34.85 6.71
CA THR A 151 7.81 -33.95 7.25
C THR A 151 6.98 -33.32 6.12
N LEU A 152 7.66 -32.89 5.05
CA LEU A 152 7.01 -32.34 3.86
C LEU A 152 6.42 -33.43 2.95
N SER A 153 6.63 -34.72 3.28
CA SER A 153 6.19 -35.88 2.49
C SER A 153 6.56 -35.78 1.00
N LEU A 154 7.73 -35.21 0.71
CA LEU A 154 8.21 -35.01 -0.65
C LEU A 154 8.72 -36.35 -1.24
N PRO A 155 8.51 -36.61 -2.54
CA PRO A 155 9.10 -37.76 -3.20
C PRO A 155 10.63 -37.75 -3.08
N ILE A 156 11.24 -38.92 -2.81
CA ILE A 156 12.70 -39.09 -2.64
C ILE A 156 13.50 -38.62 -3.87
N THR A 157 12.86 -38.48 -5.02
CA THR A 157 13.44 -37.98 -6.28
C THR A 157 13.62 -36.46 -6.34
N GLN A 158 12.98 -35.69 -5.44
CA GLN A 158 13.11 -34.23 -5.33
C GLN A 158 13.97 -33.82 -4.11
N GLY A 159 15.09 -34.51 -3.91
CA GLY A 159 16.00 -34.32 -2.78
C GLY A 159 16.87 -33.06 -2.85
N ASP A 160 16.53 -32.06 -3.67
CA ASP A 160 17.30 -30.83 -3.78
C ASP A 160 17.09 -29.98 -2.50
N PRO A 161 18.16 -29.63 -1.78
CA PRO A 161 18.04 -28.92 -0.50
C PRO A 161 17.40 -27.54 -0.66
N ILE A 162 17.60 -26.90 -1.81
CA ILE A 162 17.03 -25.59 -2.14
C ILE A 162 15.51 -25.70 -2.31
N HIS A 163 15.03 -26.74 -3.00
CA HIS A 163 13.60 -26.95 -3.19
C HIS A 163 12.91 -27.22 -1.85
N LEU A 164 13.48 -28.09 -1.03
CA LEU A 164 12.97 -28.39 0.31
C LEU A 164 12.92 -27.14 1.20
N ALA A 165 13.98 -26.32 1.19
CA ALA A 165 14.00 -25.06 1.94
C ALA A 165 12.96 -24.07 1.43
N SER A 166 12.78 -23.96 0.10
CA SER A 166 11.78 -23.08 -0.50
C SER A 166 10.35 -23.50 -0.13
N SER A 167 10.05 -24.81 -0.11
CA SER A 167 8.75 -25.34 0.30
C SER A 167 8.51 -25.12 1.79
N PHE A 168 9.53 -25.30 2.64
CA PHE A 168 9.42 -25.02 4.07
C PHE A 168 9.16 -23.54 4.33
N LEU A 169 9.89 -22.64 3.66
CA LEU A 169 9.67 -21.19 3.76
C LEU A 169 8.28 -20.80 3.25
N SER A 170 7.85 -21.34 2.12
CA SER A 170 6.50 -21.14 1.59
C SER A 170 5.45 -21.54 2.63
N LEU A 171 5.55 -22.74 3.19
CA LEU A 171 4.60 -23.22 4.19
C LEU A 171 4.62 -22.37 5.48
N SER A 172 5.82 -21.96 5.92
CA SER A 172 5.98 -21.09 7.09
C SER A 172 5.35 -19.72 6.86
N THR A 173 5.54 -19.13 5.67
CA THR A 173 4.90 -17.87 5.31
C THR A 173 3.38 -18.00 5.22
N GLU A 174 2.86 -19.08 4.62
CA GLU A 174 1.43 -19.35 4.57
C GLU A 174 0.83 -19.53 5.97
N LEU A 175 1.52 -20.26 6.85
CA LEU A 175 1.10 -20.47 8.22
C LEU A 175 1.03 -19.15 8.99
N ASN A 176 2.06 -18.32 8.92
CA ASN A 176 2.06 -17.00 9.57
C ASN A 176 0.97 -16.07 9.00
N ASN A 177 0.76 -16.08 7.68
CA ASN A 177 -0.31 -15.31 7.05
C ASN A 177 -1.70 -15.74 7.56
N LEU A 178 -1.93 -17.05 7.69
CA LEU A 178 -3.17 -17.58 8.25
C LEU A 178 -3.33 -17.25 9.73
N GLU A 179 -2.26 -17.29 10.52
CA GLU A 179 -2.29 -16.89 11.92
C GLU A 179 -2.62 -15.39 12.08
N GLN A 180 -2.02 -14.53 11.27
CA GLN A 180 -2.34 -13.10 11.24
C GLN A 180 -3.78 -12.84 10.81
N ALA A 181 -4.27 -13.56 9.79
CA ALA A 181 -5.66 -13.48 9.35
C ALA A 181 -6.62 -13.92 10.47
N ARG A 182 -6.27 -14.98 11.21
CA ARG A 182 -7.03 -15.45 12.37
C ARG A 182 -7.12 -14.38 13.45
N GLN A 183 -6.00 -13.75 13.82
CA GLN A 183 -5.99 -12.66 14.81
C GLN A 183 -6.86 -11.47 14.38
N ARG A 184 -6.82 -11.10 13.09
CA ARG A 184 -7.67 -10.03 12.54
C ARG A 184 -9.15 -10.38 12.60
N LEU A 185 -9.51 -11.62 12.28
CA LEU A 185 -10.89 -12.11 12.38
C LEU A 185 -11.37 -12.13 13.84
N ASP A 186 -10.51 -12.53 14.78
CA ASP A 186 -10.83 -12.51 16.22
C ASP A 186 -11.12 -11.07 16.69
N LEU A 187 -10.30 -10.10 16.28
CA LEU A 187 -10.53 -8.68 16.57
C LEU A 187 -11.83 -8.16 15.94
N LEU A 188 -12.08 -8.47 14.66
CA LEU A 188 -13.31 -8.06 13.97
C LEU A 188 -14.56 -8.66 14.64
N SER A 189 -14.51 -9.94 15.02
CA SER A 189 -15.57 -10.61 15.76
C SER A 189 -15.83 -9.94 17.11
N SER A 190 -14.77 -9.59 17.85
CA SER A 190 -14.89 -8.85 19.11
C SER A 190 -15.52 -7.47 18.92
N HIS A 191 -15.16 -6.77 17.84
CA HIS A 191 -15.73 -5.46 17.54
C HIS A 191 -17.21 -5.56 17.14
N ILE A 192 -17.58 -6.54 16.31
CA ILE A 192 -18.97 -6.77 15.92
C ILE A 192 -19.81 -7.11 17.15
N THR A 193 -19.34 -8.01 18.02
CA THR A 193 -20.06 -8.38 19.25
C THR A 193 -20.19 -7.21 20.23
N CYS A 194 -19.17 -6.35 20.34
CA CYS A 194 -19.25 -5.13 21.13
C CYS A 194 -20.23 -4.10 20.52
N ALA A 195 -20.20 -3.93 19.20
CA ALA A 195 -21.10 -3.03 18.48
C ALA A 195 -22.55 -3.50 18.58
N THR A 196 -22.83 -4.79 18.41
CA THR A 196 -24.18 -5.34 18.59
C THR A 196 -24.67 -5.15 20.02
N ALA A 197 -23.85 -5.45 21.03
CA ALA A 197 -24.19 -5.21 22.43
C ALA A 197 -24.44 -3.72 22.73
N SER A 198 -23.68 -2.82 22.10
CA SER A 198 -23.87 -1.36 22.23
C SER A 198 -25.19 -0.90 21.61
N ILE A 199 -25.50 -1.40 20.40
CA ILE A 199 -26.76 -1.12 19.70
C ILE A 199 -27.93 -1.66 20.51
N GLU A 200 -27.85 -2.87 21.05
CA GLU A 200 -28.88 -3.45 21.92
C GLU A 200 -29.12 -2.59 23.17
N LYS A 201 -28.05 -2.15 23.84
CA LYS A 201 -28.15 -1.21 24.98
C LYS A 201 -28.82 0.10 24.56
N LEU A 202 -28.50 0.62 23.38
CA LEU A 202 -29.12 1.83 22.85
C LEU A 202 -30.61 1.61 22.54
N LEU A 203 -30.98 0.49 21.91
CA LEU A 203 -32.37 0.13 21.63
C LEU A 203 -33.18 -0.01 22.91
N VAL A 204 -32.61 -0.64 23.96
CA VAL A 204 -33.26 -0.72 25.27
C VAL A 204 -33.45 0.67 25.89
N ARG A 205 -32.44 1.55 25.81
CA ARG A 205 -32.55 2.94 26.28
C ARG A 205 -33.62 3.72 25.53
N LEU A 206 -33.64 3.65 24.19
CA LEU A 206 -34.64 4.31 23.37
C LEU A 206 -36.05 3.77 23.66
N ARG A 207 -36.21 2.44 23.78
CA ARG A 207 -37.51 1.84 24.10
C ARG A 207 -38.01 2.24 25.49
N ARG A 208 -37.12 2.42 26.46
CA ARG A 208 -37.47 2.92 27.81
C ARG A 208 -37.76 4.42 27.82
N HIS A 209 -37.29 5.18 26.84
CA HIS A 209 -37.55 6.61 26.76
C HIS A 209 -39.00 6.86 26.32
N PRO A 210 -39.84 7.51 27.14
CA PRO A 210 -41.28 7.63 26.89
C PRO A 210 -41.63 8.40 25.61
N GLY A 211 -40.69 9.20 25.08
CA GLY A 211 -40.85 9.92 23.81
C GLY A 211 -40.50 9.14 22.54
N CYS A 212 -39.87 7.95 22.65
CA CYS A 212 -39.42 7.17 21.50
C CYS A 212 -40.22 5.88 21.27
N SER A 213 -41.19 5.56 22.13
CA SER A 213 -42.19 4.53 21.84
C SER A 213 -43.15 5.08 20.78
N PRO A 214 -43.51 4.31 19.71
CA PRO A 214 -44.52 4.77 18.78
C PRO A 214 -45.79 5.08 19.56
N ALA A 215 -46.25 6.33 19.49
CA ALA A 215 -47.48 6.73 20.16
C ALA A 215 -48.57 5.72 19.79
N ALA A 216 -49.22 5.11 20.79
CA ALA A 216 -50.07 3.93 20.63
C ALA A 216 -51.26 4.11 19.65
N GLY A 217 -51.51 5.34 19.16
CA GLY A 217 -52.46 5.69 18.11
C GLY A 217 -51.91 5.68 16.68
N LEU A 218 -50.63 5.98 16.45
CA LEU A 218 -50.07 6.16 15.09
C LEU A 218 -50.12 4.89 14.23
N ALA A 219 -50.04 3.71 14.85
CA ALA A 219 -50.19 2.45 14.13
C ALA A 219 -51.63 2.25 13.62
N LYS A 220 -52.63 2.64 14.43
CA LYS A 220 -54.04 2.59 14.03
C LYS A 220 -54.33 3.61 12.93
N GLU A 221 -53.84 4.84 13.09
CA GLU A 221 -53.95 5.89 12.08
C GLU A 221 -53.27 5.50 10.76
N ASN A 222 -52.09 4.91 10.79
CA ASN A 222 -51.42 4.40 9.59
C ASN A 222 -52.23 3.29 8.90
N LEU A 223 -52.83 2.37 9.65
CA LEU A 223 -53.70 1.34 9.07
C LEU A 223 -54.96 1.96 8.46
N GLU A 224 -55.56 2.97 9.09
CA GLU A 224 -56.68 3.71 8.52
C GLU A 224 -56.29 4.46 7.23
N VAL A 225 -55.14 5.13 7.22
CA VAL A 225 -54.60 5.80 6.03
C VAL A 225 -54.31 4.79 4.93
N GLN A 226 -53.71 3.63 5.24
CA GLN A 226 -53.50 2.56 4.26
C GLN A 226 -54.82 2.01 3.71
N ARG A 227 -55.85 1.84 4.54
CA ARG A 227 -57.19 1.44 4.08
C ARG A 227 -57.80 2.51 3.18
N ARG A 228 -57.70 3.79 3.55
CA ARG A 228 -58.17 4.92 2.71
C ARG A 228 -57.43 4.96 1.38
N ILE A 229 -56.10 4.80 1.37
CA ILE A 229 -55.31 4.76 0.14
C ILE A 229 -55.74 3.59 -0.75
N ARG A 230 -55.93 2.39 -0.20
CA ARG A 230 -56.42 1.23 -0.98
C ARG A 230 -57.82 1.47 -1.54
N MET A 231 -58.72 2.08 -0.76
CA MET A 231 -60.05 2.45 -1.22
C MET A 231 -59.98 3.51 -2.34
N LEU A 232 -59.16 4.55 -2.16
CA LEU A 232 -59.01 5.62 -3.15
C LEU A 232 -58.34 5.10 -4.43
N ALA A 233 -57.26 4.33 -4.32
CA ALA A 233 -56.55 3.75 -5.46
C ALA A 233 -57.37 2.66 -6.17
N GLY A 234 -58.12 1.85 -5.41
CA GLY A 234 -58.88 0.72 -5.94
C GLY A 234 -60.26 1.08 -6.47
N GLN A 235 -60.93 2.12 -5.95
CA GLN A 235 -62.29 2.48 -6.35
C GLN A 235 -62.36 3.88 -6.95
N THR A 236 -61.84 4.89 -6.27
CA THR A 236 -62.04 6.28 -6.75
C THR A 236 -61.16 6.61 -7.95
N LEU A 237 -59.92 6.14 -7.98
CA LEU A 237 -59.00 6.38 -9.10
C LEU A 237 -59.49 5.73 -10.39
N PRO A 238 -59.94 4.46 -10.43
CA PRO A 238 -60.50 3.89 -11.65
C PRO A 238 -61.82 4.55 -12.04
N GLN A 239 -62.70 4.90 -11.09
CA GLN A 239 -63.93 5.65 -11.41
C GLN A 239 -63.64 7.03 -12.01
N LEU A 240 -62.62 7.74 -11.50
CA LEU A 240 -62.20 9.03 -12.06
C LEU A 240 -61.54 8.83 -13.43
N LYS A 241 -60.72 7.79 -13.61
CA LYS A 241 -60.13 7.44 -14.91
C LYS A 241 -61.21 7.09 -15.93
N GLU A 242 -62.23 6.34 -15.54
CA GLU A 242 -63.36 5.99 -16.41
C GLU A 242 -64.19 7.24 -16.75
N LYS A 243 -64.44 8.13 -15.79
CA LYS A 243 -65.08 9.42 -16.08
C LYS A 243 -64.23 10.28 -17.02
N VAL A 244 -62.93 10.33 -16.84
CA VAL A 244 -62.01 11.03 -17.75
C VAL A 244 -61.96 10.37 -19.12
N ALA A 245 -61.98 9.04 -19.20
CA ALA A 245 -62.06 8.29 -20.46
C ALA A 245 -63.39 8.57 -21.17
N ASN A 246 -64.51 8.58 -20.45
CA ASN A 246 -65.82 8.90 -21.01
C ASN A 246 -65.92 10.36 -21.45
N LEU A 247 -65.26 11.29 -20.73
CA LEU A 247 -65.15 12.69 -21.14
C LEU A 247 -64.21 12.84 -22.35
N ALA A 248 -63.10 12.12 -22.39
CA ALA A 248 -62.18 12.09 -23.53
C ALA A 248 -62.83 11.43 -24.76
N ASP A 249 -63.71 10.45 -24.59
CA ASP A 249 -64.53 9.85 -25.66
C ASP A 249 -65.70 10.77 -26.08
N ALA A 250 -66.11 11.69 -25.21
CA ALA A 250 -67.06 12.76 -25.54
C ALA A 250 -66.35 13.90 -26.30
N GLU A 251 -65.13 14.25 -25.91
CA GLU A 251 -64.26 15.23 -26.58
C GLU A 251 -63.70 14.69 -27.90
N GLY A 252 -63.35 13.40 -27.96
CA GLY A 252 -62.90 12.68 -29.16
C GLY A 252 -64.02 12.41 -30.18
N ARG A 253 -65.28 12.62 -29.78
CA ARG A 253 -66.43 12.71 -30.70
C ARG A 253 -66.52 14.07 -31.40
N GLY A 254 -65.82 15.08 -30.88
CA GLY A 254 -65.42 16.23 -31.67
C GLY A 254 -64.25 15.80 -32.54
N MET A 255 -64.50 15.58 -33.83
CA MET A 255 -63.50 15.18 -34.82
C MET A 255 -62.16 15.88 -34.56
N VAL A 256 -61.14 15.12 -34.19
CA VAL A 256 -59.76 15.59 -34.18
C VAL A 256 -59.47 16.07 -35.59
N THR A 257 -59.56 17.37 -35.79
CA THR A 257 -59.32 17.98 -37.10
C THR A 257 -57.83 17.87 -37.38
N VAL A 258 -57.46 17.66 -38.65
CA VAL A 258 -56.06 17.61 -39.08
C VAL A 258 -55.31 18.87 -38.60
N GLU A 259 -55.99 20.01 -38.53
CA GLU A 259 -55.44 21.25 -37.97
C GLU A 259 -55.14 21.18 -36.48
N GLN A 260 -55.93 20.45 -35.69
CA GLN A 260 -55.65 20.24 -34.27
C GLN A 260 -54.41 19.37 -34.07
N VAL A 261 -54.28 18.29 -34.85
CA VAL A 261 -53.06 17.46 -34.86
C VAL A 261 -51.85 18.28 -35.28
N ARG A 262 -52.01 19.16 -36.28
CA ARG A 262 -50.93 20.02 -36.76
C ARG A 262 -50.46 21.00 -35.69
N ARG A 263 -51.39 21.63 -34.96
CA ARG A 263 -51.07 22.52 -33.83
C ARG A 263 -50.36 21.77 -32.70
N GLU A 264 -50.83 20.58 -32.36
CA GLU A 264 -50.21 19.74 -31.34
C GLU A 264 -48.81 19.28 -31.76
N GLN A 265 -48.62 18.97 -33.04
CA GLN A 265 -47.31 18.65 -33.61
C GLN A 265 -46.35 19.87 -33.55
N GLU A 266 -46.83 21.06 -33.91
CA GLU A 266 -46.06 22.31 -33.82
C GLU A 266 -45.64 22.57 -32.35
N ALA A 267 -46.59 22.46 -31.41
CA ALA A 267 -46.31 22.61 -29.98
C ALA A 267 -45.33 21.55 -29.44
N TYR A 268 -45.43 20.31 -29.90
CA TYR A 268 -44.49 19.24 -29.54
C TYR A 268 -43.07 19.53 -30.05
N LEU A 269 -42.94 20.00 -31.29
CA LEU A 269 -41.64 20.38 -31.86
C LEU A 269 -41.02 21.55 -31.11
N GLU A 270 -41.83 22.53 -30.68
CA GLU A 270 -41.38 23.61 -29.81
C GLU A 270 -40.90 23.10 -28.45
N LEU A 271 -41.66 22.19 -27.83
CA LEU A 271 -41.27 21.56 -26.57
C LEU A 271 -39.95 20.79 -26.71
N LEU A 272 -39.75 20.10 -27.83
CA LEU A 272 -38.53 19.34 -28.12
C LEU A 272 -37.32 20.28 -28.31
N ARG A 273 -37.50 21.40 -29.01
CA ARG A 273 -36.48 22.47 -29.09
C ARG A 273 -36.16 22.99 -27.70
N ARG A 274 -37.17 23.27 -26.87
CA ARG A 274 -36.96 23.78 -25.51
C ARG A 274 -36.25 22.77 -24.61
N LYS A 275 -36.59 21.49 -24.73
CA LYS A 275 -35.90 20.40 -24.04
C LYS A 275 -34.44 20.33 -24.47
N HIS A 276 -34.16 20.46 -25.75
CA HIS A 276 -32.77 20.50 -26.23
C HIS A 276 -32.00 21.71 -25.70
N GLU A 277 -32.60 22.91 -25.69
CA GLU A 277 -31.99 24.10 -25.08
C GLU A 277 -31.70 23.92 -23.58
N LEU A 278 -32.61 23.28 -22.84
CA LEU A 278 -32.43 22.97 -21.43
C LEU A 278 -31.35 21.90 -21.23
N ASP A 279 -31.31 20.86 -22.06
CA ASP A 279 -30.26 19.84 -22.02
C ASP A 279 -28.88 20.47 -22.27
N VAL A 280 -28.75 21.40 -23.22
CA VAL A 280 -27.50 22.15 -23.46
C VAL A 280 -27.11 22.97 -22.23
N LYS A 281 -28.07 23.61 -21.56
CA LYS A 281 -27.83 24.36 -20.32
C LYS A 281 -27.43 23.44 -19.16
N VAL A 282 -28.09 22.29 -19.00
CA VAL A 282 -27.81 21.31 -17.94
C VAL A 282 -26.46 20.62 -18.17
N ARG A 283 -26.07 20.37 -19.43
CA ARG A 283 -24.75 19.85 -19.80
C ARG A 283 -23.60 20.69 -19.26
N ALA A 284 -23.76 22.02 -19.18
CA ALA A 284 -22.75 22.90 -18.59
C ALA A 284 -22.55 22.67 -17.07
N PHE A 285 -23.49 21.98 -16.42
CA PHE A 285 -23.45 21.61 -15.01
C PHE A 285 -23.25 20.10 -14.80
N GLU A 286 -22.94 19.32 -15.85
CA GLU A 286 -22.61 17.90 -15.71
C GLU A 286 -21.35 17.77 -14.83
N GLY A 287 -21.51 17.06 -13.71
CA GLY A 287 -20.45 16.87 -12.71
C GLY A 287 -20.64 17.65 -11.41
N LEU A 288 -21.60 18.60 -11.35
CA LEU A 288 -22.00 19.17 -10.07
C LEU A 288 -22.92 18.19 -9.33
N PRO A 289 -22.69 17.95 -8.02
CA PRO A 289 -23.62 17.21 -7.19
C PRO A 289 -25.04 17.81 -7.28
N PRO A 290 -26.11 16.99 -7.37
CA PRO A 290 -27.48 17.46 -7.51
C PRO A 290 -27.95 18.29 -6.30
N ASP A 291 -27.30 18.11 -5.16
CA ASP A 291 -27.58 18.85 -3.93
C ASP A 291 -26.69 20.10 -3.82
N ILE A 292 -27.33 21.28 -3.88
CA ILE A 292 -26.70 22.59 -3.73
C ILE A 292 -25.88 22.67 -2.43
N GLU A 293 -26.40 22.09 -1.34
CA GLU A 293 -25.73 22.06 -0.04
C GLU A 293 -24.47 21.20 -0.04
N GLN A 294 -24.42 20.11 -0.81
CA GLN A 294 -23.22 19.29 -0.93
C GLN A 294 -22.14 20.01 -1.74
N ALA A 295 -22.52 20.68 -2.83
CA ALA A 295 -21.60 21.51 -3.60
C ALA A 295 -21.05 22.68 -2.78
N ARG A 296 -21.90 23.32 -1.95
CA ARG A 296 -21.47 24.38 -1.01
C ARG A 296 -20.46 23.87 0.00
N ARG A 297 -20.71 22.73 0.64
CA ARG A 297 -19.75 22.12 1.57
C ARG A 297 -18.42 21.79 0.90
N ALA A 298 -18.45 21.23 -0.31
CA ALA A 298 -17.22 20.93 -1.05
C ALA A 298 -16.43 22.20 -1.40
N LEU A 299 -17.11 23.29 -1.78
CA LEU A 299 -16.47 24.59 -2.02
C LEU A 299 -15.95 25.23 -0.73
N GLU A 300 -16.66 25.10 0.39
CA GLU A 300 -16.22 25.57 1.70
C GLU A 300 -14.95 24.85 2.15
N LEU A 301 -14.88 23.52 2.02
CA LEU A 301 -13.68 22.74 2.30
C LEU A 301 -12.49 23.17 1.45
N LEU A 302 -12.69 23.38 0.14
CA LEU A 302 -11.64 23.88 -0.75
C LEU A 302 -11.21 25.31 -0.39
N ARG A 303 -12.15 26.18 0.00
CA ARG A 303 -11.84 27.54 0.46
C ARG A 303 -11.09 27.55 1.78
N GLU A 304 -11.43 26.67 2.71
CA GLU A 304 -10.69 26.46 3.95
C GLU A 304 -9.26 25.97 3.66
N GLY A 305 -9.12 25.02 2.72
CA GLY A 305 -7.82 24.61 2.19
C GLY A 305 -7.00 25.77 1.62
N LEU A 306 -7.61 26.61 0.78
CA LEU A 306 -6.93 27.80 0.24
C LEU A 306 -6.57 28.83 1.32
N ARG A 307 -7.46 29.08 2.29
CA ARG A 307 -7.19 29.99 3.41
C ARG A 307 -6.05 29.49 4.27
N SER A 308 -6.01 28.20 4.60
CA SER A 308 -4.91 27.62 5.37
C SER A 308 -3.57 27.71 4.64
N LEU A 309 -3.55 27.47 3.32
CA LEU A 309 -2.35 27.68 2.50
C LEU A 309 -1.94 29.15 2.43
N THR A 310 -2.91 30.07 2.35
CA THR A 310 -2.65 31.51 2.33
C THR A 310 -2.09 31.99 3.67
N ASN A 311 -2.69 31.57 4.78
CA ASN A 311 -2.19 31.88 6.12
C ASN A 311 -0.78 31.33 6.31
N ARG A 312 -0.51 30.09 5.89
CA ARG A 312 0.84 29.51 5.96
C ARG A 312 1.85 30.30 5.14
N ARG A 313 1.45 30.82 3.97
CA ARG A 313 2.28 31.69 3.15
C ARG A 313 2.53 33.02 3.85
N ASP A 314 1.50 33.62 4.42
CA ASP A 314 1.58 34.93 5.05
C ASP A 314 2.38 34.86 6.36
N GLU A 315 2.23 33.81 7.16
CA GLU A 315 3.08 33.52 8.33
C GLU A 315 4.55 33.34 7.94
N ALA A 316 4.82 32.59 6.86
CA ALA A 316 6.18 32.45 6.35
C ALA A 316 6.75 33.80 5.86
N PHE A 317 5.89 34.67 5.31
CA PHE A 317 6.27 36.00 4.84
C PHE A 317 6.51 36.97 5.99
N GLU A 318 5.66 36.99 7.02
CA GLU A 318 5.84 37.79 8.23
C GLU A 318 7.12 37.39 8.97
N GLY A 319 7.41 36.09 9.09
CA GLY A 319 8.67 35.62 9.65
C GLY A 319 9.91 36.09 8.88
N LEU A 320 9.79 36.29 7.56
CA LEU A 320 10.84 36.89 6.73
C LEU A 320 10.95 38.41 6.93
N VAL A 321 9.84 39.11 7.15
CA VAL A 321 9.79 40.58 7.33
C VAL A 321 10.28 41.00 8.72
N GLU A 322 9.87 40.30 9.78
CA GLU A 322 10.27 40.60 11.16
C GLU A 322 11.76 40.30 11.43
N GLY A 323 12.29 39.24 10.82
CA GLY A 323 13.72 38.91 10.86
C GLY A 323 14.62 39.95 10.18
N GLY A 324 14.06 40.78 9.30
CA GLY A 324 14.79 41.83 8.58
C GLY A 324 14.91 43.17 9.32
N LEU A 325 14.20 43.37 10.44
CA LEU A 325 14.07 44.68 11.09
C LEU A 325 14.79 44.84 12.44
N SER A 326 15.60 43.87 12.89
CA SER A 326 16.36 43.99 14.14
C SER A 326 17.85 44.33 13.91
N PRO A 327 18.34 45.53 14.30
CA PRO A 327 19.74 45.92 14.08
C PRO A 327 20.68 45.31 15.13
N GLN A 328 21.79 44.73 14.67
CA GLN A 328 22.86 44.14 15.47
C GLN A 328 23.62 45.21 16.30
N ARG A 329 23.82 44.94 17.61
CA ARG A 329 24.90 45.54 18.41
C ARG A 329 26.10 44.60 18.41
N GLU A 330 27.19 45.02 17.77
CA GLU A 330 28.48 44.33 17.71
C GLU A 330 29.28 44.50 19.02
N THR A 331 29.82 43.42 19.57
CA THR A 331 30.89 43.46 20.58
C THR A 331 32.16 42.83 19.99
N GLY A 332 33.18 43.66 19.75
CA GLY A 332 34.47 43.26 19.21
C GLY A 332 35.44 42.70 20.27
N THR A 333 36.15 41.64 19.92
CA THR A 333 37.33 41.13 20.66
C THR A 333 38.59 41.37 19.82
N LYS A 334 39.47 42.22 20.37
CA LYS A 334 40.69 42.76 19.76
C LYS A 334 41.89 41.83 20.03
N GLY A 335 42.61 41.48 18.96
CA GLY A 335 43.79 40.61 18.99
C GLY A 335 45.01 41.19 19.70
N MET A 336 45.81 40.29 20.25
CA MET A 336 47.08 40.51 20.95
C MET A 336 48.26 40.29 19.98
N THR A 337 49.35 41.03 20.24
CA THR A 337 50.74 40.92 19.71
C THR A 337 50.96 41.58 18.33
N GLY A 338 51.98 42.40 18.08
CA GLY A 338 53.14 42.85 18.86
C GLY A 338 54.31 43.13 17.89
N ASN A 339 55.12 44.17 18.19
CA ASN A 339 56.41 44.54 17.57
C ASN A 339 56.39 45.11 16.14
N SER A 340 57.29 46.01 15.72
CA SER A 340 58.14 47.04 16.33
C SER A 340 58.88 47.70 15.16
N ARG A 341 58.94 49.03 15.16
CA ARG A 341 59.97 49.93 14.58
C ARG A 341 60.68 49.48 13.29
N GLN A 342 60.43 50.21 12.20
CA GLN A 342 61.25 51.37 11.79
C GLN A 342 60.43 52.27 10.87
#